data_AF-I7C0Y8-F1
#
_entry.id   AF-I7C0Y8-F1
#
_cell.length_a   1.000
_cell.length_b   1.000
_cell.length_c   1.000
_cell.angle_alpha   90.00
_cell.angle_beta   90.00
_cell.angle_gamma   90.00
#
_symmetry.space_group_name_H-M   'P 1'
#
loop_
_entity.id
_entity.type
_entity.pdbx_description
1 polymer ?
#
loop_
_entity_poly.entity_id
_entity_poly.type
_entity_poly.pdbx_seq_one_letter_code
_entity_poly.pdbx_strand_id
1 'polypeptide(L)'
;METQGKLIAAALGVLREKGYAGFRIADVPGAAGVSRGAQSHHFPTKLELLLATFEWLYEQITERSRARLAKLKPEDDVIQQMLDDAAEFFLDDDFSISLDLIVAADRDPALREGIQRTVERNRFVVEDMWLGVLVSRGLSRDDAEDILWLIFNSVRGLAVRSLWQKDKERFERVRNSTLEIARERYAKFKR
;
A
#
# COMPACT_ATOMS: atom_id res chain seq x y z
N MET A 1 25.38 -0.35 2.61
CA MET A 1 24.00 0.02 2.23
C MET A 1 23.70 -0.27 0.76
N GLU A 2 24.62 -0.02 -0.18
CA GLU A 2 24.36 -0.25 -1.61
C GLU A 2 23.97 -1.70 -1.98
N THR A 3 24.67 -2.71 -1.43
CA THR A 3 24.38 -4.14 -1.70
C THR A 3 22.99 -4.57 -1.22
N GLN A 4 22.59 -4.13 -0.02
CA GLN A 4 21.27 -4.44 0.55
C GLN A 4 20.16 -3.86 -0.33
N GLY A 5 20.30 -2.60 -0.76
CA GLY A 5 19.35 -1.97 -1.68
C GLY A 5 19.26 -2.69 -3.03
N LYS A 6 20.38 -3.13 -3.60
CA LYS A 6 20.39 -3.94 -4.84
C LYS A 6 19.64 -5.26 -4.67
N LEU A 7 19.80 -5.93 -3.54
CA LEU A 7 19.09 -7.18 -3.22
C LEU A 7 17.58 -6.97 -3.06
N ILE A 8 17.17 -5.91 -2.37
CA ILE A 8 15.75 -5.55 -2.23
C ILE A 8 15.12 -5.22 -3.60
N ALA A 9 15.78 -4.37 -4.39
CA ALA A 9 15.28 -4.00 -5.71
C ALA A 9 15.18 -5.21 -6.66
N ALA A 10 16.17 -6.10 -6.63
CA ALA A 10 16.14 -7.34 -7.40
C ALA A 10 15.06 -8.32 -6.90
N ALA A 11 14.86 -8.42 -5.59
CA ALA A 11 13.80 -9.25 -5.02
C ALA A 11 12.41 -8.76 -5.47
N LEU A 12 12.19 -7.44 -5.47
CA LEU A 12 10.95 -6.85 -6.00
C LEU A 12 10.78 -7.16 -7.49
N GLY A 13 11.85 -7.08 -8.29
CA GLY A 13 11.82 -7.49 -9.70
C GLY A 13 11.43 -8.95 -9.89
N VAL A 14 12.01 -9.86 -9.09
CA VAL A 14 11.68 -11.29 -9.12
C VAL A 14 10.22 -11.52 -8.70
N LEU A 15 9.71 -10.79 -7.71
CA LEU A 15 8.29 -10.85 -7.30
C LEU A 15 7.36 -10.39 -8.41
N ARG A 16 7.67 -9.29 -9.11
CA ARG A 16 6.89 -8.81 -10.27
C ARG A 16 6.82 -9.85 -11.38
N GLU A 17 7.94 -10.51 -11.67
CA GLU A 17 8.02 -11.47 -12.77
C GLU A 17 7.37 -12.82 -12.44
N LYS A 18 7.58 -13.32 -11.23
CA LYS A 18 7.28 -14.72 -10.86
C LYS A 18 6.19 -14.88 -9.79
N GLY A 19 5.71 -13.79 -9.20
CA GLY A 19 4.82 -13.79 -8.04
C GLY A 19 5.45 -14.41 -6.80
N TYR A 20 4.72 -14.44 -5.69
CA TYR A 20 5.22 -15.04 -4.44
C TYR A 20 5.49 -16.55 -4.58
N ALA A 21 4.59 -17.27 -5.27
CA ALA A 21 4.68 -18.71 -5.45
C ALA A 21 5.92 -19.13 -6.25
N GLY A 22 6.32 -18.33 -7.25
CA GLY A 22 7.52 -18.56 -8.05
C GLY A 22 8.81 -18.00 -7.44
N PHE A 23 8.72 -17.20 -6.37
CA PHE A 23 9.86 -16.54 -5.75
C PHE A 23 10.81 -17.54 -5.07
N ARG A 24 12.07 -17.54 -5.51
CA ARG A 24 13.18 -18.27 -4.90
C ARG A 24 14.28 -17.29 -4.51
N ILE A 25 14.73 -17.34 -3.26
CA ILE A 25 15.83 -16.48 -2.78
C ILE A 25 17.11 -16.64 -3.61
N ALA A 26 17.36 -17.84 -4.15
CA ALA A 26 18.51 -18.14 -4.99
C ALA A 26 18.52 -17.40 -6.33
N ASP A 27 17.38 -16.88 -6.80
CA ASP A 27 17.27 -16.13 -8.06
C ASP A 27 17.75 -14.67 -7.88
N VAL A 28 17.75 -14.16 -6.65
CA VAL A 28 17.96 -12.73 -6.36
C VAL A 28 19.41 -12.26 -6.55
N PRO A 29 20.46 -12.97 -6.10
CA PRO A 29 21.84 -12.49 -6.23
C PRO A 29 22.25 -12.24 -7.69
N GLY A 30 21.84 -13.15 -8.58
CA GLY A 30 22.07 -13.00 -10.02
C GLY A 30 21.36 -11.79 -10.60
N ALA A 31 20.08 -11.60 -10.26
CA ALA A 31 19.32 -10.42 -10.66
C ALA A 31 19.88 -9.10 -10.08
N ALA A 32 20.44 -9.14 -8.88
CA ALA A 32 21.06 -8.00 -8.22
C ALA A 32 22.49 -7.69 -8.70
N GLY A 33 23.11 -8.59 -9.49
CA GLY A 33 24.52 -8.47 -9.89
C GLY A 33 25.50 -8.59 -8.71
N VAL A 34 25.15 -9.37 -7.68
CA VAL A 34 25.99 -9.58 -6.48
C VAL A 34 26.25 -11.07 -6.23
N SER A 35 27.22 -11.38 -5.37
CA SER A 35 27.53 -12.77 -5.03
C SER A 35 26.46 -13.40 -4.13
N ARG A 36 26.34 -14.73 -4.16
CA ARG A 36 25.50 -15.47 -3.19
C ARG A 36 25.93 -15.22 -1.75
N GLY A 37 27.24 -15.15 -1.50
CA GLY A 37 27.77 -14.84 -0.16
C GLY A 37 27.31 -13.47 0.35
N ALA A 38 27.25 -12.46 -0.53
CA ALA A 38 26.72 -11.15 -0.17
C ALA A 38 25.23 -11.20 0.19
N GLN A 39 24.42 -11.97 -0.54
CA GLN A 39 23.02 -12.19 -0.19
C GLN A 39 22.88 -12.93 1.14
N SER A 40 23.62 -14.01 1.38
CA SER A 40 23.53 -14.76 2.64
C SER A 40 24.00 -13.94 3.85
N HIS A 41 24.93 -13.00 3.65
CA HIS A 41 25.37 -12.07 4.70
C HIS A 41 24.27 -11.05 5.06
N HIS A 42 23.57 -10.50 4.06
CA HIS A 42 22.54 -9.47 4.30
C HIS A 42 21.16 -10.05 4.63
N PHE A 43 20.77 -11.14 3.98
CA PHE A 43 19.47 -11.78 4.12
C PHE A 43 19.61 -13.30 4.14
N PRO A 44 20.04 -13.91 5.24
CA PRO A 44 20.16 -15.36 5.39
C PRO A 44 18.95 -16.17 4.92
N THR A 45 17.73 -15.65 5.09
CA THR A 45 16.48 -16.39 4.82
C THR A 45 15.57 -15.72 3.79
N LYS A 46 14.71 -16.52 3.14
CA LYS A 46 13.66 -16.02 2.22
C LYS A 46 12.73 -15.05 2.95
N LEU A 47 12.37 -15.37 4.19
CA LEU A 47 11.50 -14.55 5.02
C LEU A 47 12.10 -13.16 5.25
N GLU A 48 13.36 -13.07 5.68
CA GLU A 48 14.02 -11.78 5.92
C GLU A 48 14.10 -10.91 4.67
N LEU A 49 14.45 -11.49 3.52
CA LEU A 49 14.50 -10.75 2.26
C LEU A 49 13.11 -10.26 1.84
N LEU A 50 12.08 -11.10 1.96
CA LEU A 50 10.71 -10.73 1.62
C LEU A 50 10.17 -9.62 2.52
N LEU A 51 10.38 -9.73 3.83
CA LEU A 51 9.94 -8.70 4.78
C LEU A 51 10.67 -7.38 4.55
N ALA A 52 11.98 -7.40 4.30
CA ALA A 52 12.72 -6.19 3.97
C ALA A 52 12.27 -5.56 2.64
N THR A 53 11.90 -6.39 1.66
CA THR A 53 11.37 -5.92 0.37
C THR A 53 9.98 -5.30 0.54
N PHE A 54 9.12 -5.94 1.34
CA PHE A 54 7.79 -5.45 1.67
C PHE A 54 7.83 -4.16 2.49
N GLU A 55 8.73 -4.08 3.47
CA GLU A 55 8.99 -2.87 4.27
C GLU A 55 9.44 -1.72 3.38
N TRP A 56 10.44 -1.94 2.52
CA TRP A 56 10.89 -0.93 1.58
C TRP A 56 9.75 -0.43 0.68
N LEU A 57 8.93 -1.34 0.13
CA LEU A 57 7.78 -0.97 -0.71
C LEU A 57 6.81 -0.03 0.05
N TYR A 58 6.44 -0.40 1.28
CA TYR A 58 5.52 0.37 2.09
C TYR A 58 6.11 1.70 2.57
N GLU A 59 7.41 1.76 2.89
CA GLU A 59 8.09 3.02 3.21
C GLU A 59 8.03 4.01 2.05
N GLN A 60 8.28 3.57 0.80
CA GLN A 60 8.21 4.44 -0.37
C GLN A 60 6.80 5.01 -0.57
N ILE A 61 5.77 4.19 -0.38
CA ILE A 61 4.36 4.59 -0.51
C ILE A 61 3.98 5.56 0.61
N THR A 62 4.35 5.25 1.85
CA THR A 62 4.08 6.10 3.01
C THR A 62 4.73 7.47 2.86
N GLU A 63 5.95 7.55 2.32
CA GLU A 63 6.61 8.82 2.09
C GLU A 63 5.90 9.66 1.02
N ARG A 64 5.39 9.04 -0.05
CA ARG A 64 4.55 9.75 -1.03
C ARG A 64 3.26 10.28 -0.40
N SER A 65 2.61 9.47 0.43
CA SER A 65 1.39 9.87 1.15
C SER A 65 1.67 11.05 2.11
N ARG A 66 2.80 11.00 2.84
CA ARG A 66 3.25 12.10 3.71
C ARG A 66 3.53 13.37 2.91
N ALA A 67 4.21 13.27 1.78
CA ALA A 67 4.50 14.40 0.92
C ALA A 67 3.22 15.04 0.34
N ARG A 68 2.19 14.23 0.04
CA ARG A 68 0.86 14.71 -0.36
C ARG A 68 0.20 15.48 0.79
N LEU A 69 0.13 14.88 1.97
CA LEU A 69 -0.47 15.49 3.17
C LEU A 69 0.24 16.79 3.59
N ALA A 70 1.57 16.85 3.48
CA ALA A 70 2.36 18.04 3.81
C ALA A 70 2.09 19.24 2.87
N LYS A 71 1.56 18.99 1.66
CA LYS A 71 1.21 20.01 0.68
C LYS A 71 -0.27 20.40 0.72
N LEU A 72 -1.07 19.72 1.54
CA LEU A 72 -2.51 19.91 1.62
C LEU A 72 -2.84 21.29 2.20
N LYS A 73 -3.69 22.04 1.51
CA LYS A 73 -4.18 23.35 1.92
C LYS A 73 -5.60 23.27 2.51
N PRO A 74 -6.00 24.25 3.34
CA PRO A 74 -7.35 24.28 3.91
C PRO A 74 -8.48 24.24 2.88
N GLU A 75 -8.30 24.90 1.74
CA GLU A 75 -9.26 24.99 0.64
C GLU A 75 -9.30 23.75 -0.25
N ASP A 76 -8.32 22.85 -0.14
CA ASP A 76 -8.28 21.65 -0.96
C ASP A 76 -9.45 20.73 -0.63
N ASP A 77 -9.96 20.09 -1.67
CA ASP A 77 -10.90 18.98 -1.55
C ASP A 77 -10.19 17.76 -0.96
N VAL A 78 -10.22 17.69 0.37
CA VAL A 78 -9.61 16.60 1.15
C VAL A 78 -10.14 15.23 0.76
N ILE A 79 -11.40 15.12 0.32
CA ILE A 79 -12.00 13.84 -0.07
C ILE A 79 -11.42 13.36 -1.39
N GLN A 80 -11.25 14.27 -2.37
CA GLN A 80 -10.52 13.96 -3.59
C GLN A 80 -9.08 13.55 -3.29
N GLN A 81 -8.38 14.29 -2.44
CA GLN A 81 -6.98 13.99 -2.12
C GLN A 81 -6.81 12.62 -1.43
N MET A 82 -7.75 12.25 -0.56
CA MET A 82 -7.77 10.94 0.10
C MET A 82 -8.12 9.80 -0.87
N LEU A 83 -9.02 10.04 -1.82
CA LEU A 83 -9.32 9.09 -2.90
C LEU A 83 -8.11 8.88 -3.82
N ASP A 84 -7.41 9.95 -4.18
CA ASP A 84 -6.22 9.89 -5.02
C ASP A 84 -5.08 9.15 -4.31
N ASP A 85 -4.90 9.37 -3.00
CA ASP A 85 -3.95 8.60 -2.18
C ASP A 85 -4.29 7.12 -2.12
N ALA A 86 -5.57 6.79 -1.91
CA ALA A 86 -6.03 5.40 -1.95
C ALA A 86 -5.82 4.76 -3.33
N ALA A 87 -6.10 5.50 -4.42
CA ALA A 87 -5.90 5.02 -5.78
C ALA A 87 -4.42 4.79 -6.10
N GLU A 88 -3.55 5.72 -5.73
CA GLU A 88 -2.10 5.59 -5.89
C GLU A 88 -1.55 4.40 -5.10
N PHE A 89 -2.13 4.06 -3.95
CA PHE A 89 -1.72 2.90 -3.18
C PHE A 89 -2.25 1.57 -3.72
N PHE A 90 -3.57 1.46 -3.89
CA PHE A 90 -4.23 0.19 -4.18
C PHE A 90 -4.21 -0.17 -5.68
N LEU A 91 -4.15 0.82 -6.58
CA LEU A 91 -4.12 0.58 -8.03
C LEU A 91 -2.69 0.62 -8.59
N ASP A 92 -1.68 0.68 -7.73
CA ASP A 92 -0.27 0.52 -8.11
C ASP A 92 -0.01 -0.90 -8.62
N ASP A 93 0.92 -1.03 -9.58
CA ASP A 93 1.29 -2.31 -10.18
C ASP A 93 1.80 -3.31 -9.13
N ASP A 94 2.43 -2.82 -8.05
CA ASP A 94 2.97 -3.64 -6.96
C ASP A 94 1.93 -4.04 -5.91
N PHE A 95 0.70 -3.53 -5.96
CA PHE A 95 -0.34 -3.91 -4.99
C PHE A 95 -0.65 -5.41 -5.05
N SER A 96 -0.60 -6.01 -6.25
CA SER A 96 -0.78 -7.45 -6.44
C SER A 96 0.25 -8.30 -5.66
N ILE A 97 1.50 -7.83 -5.55
CA ILE A 97 2.56 -8.49 -4.78
C ILE A 97 2.23 -8.47 -3.29
N SER A 98 1.70 -7.33 -2.82
CA SER A 98 1.26 -7.20 -1.42
C SER A 98 0.12 -8.16 -1.12
N LEU A 99 -0.85 -8.29 -2.04
CA LEU A 99 -1.95 -9.23 -1.91
C LEU A 99 -1.47 -10.70 -1.86
N ASP A 100 -0.56 -11.08 -2.75
CA ASP A 100 0.07 -12.40 -2.77
C ASP A 100 0.72 -12.75 -1.41
N LEU A 101 1.47 -11.81 -0.85
CA LEU A 101 2.14 -11.98 0.45
C LEU A 101 1.15 -12.06 1.60
N ILE A 102 0.10 -11.23 1.61
CA ILE A 102 -0.96 -11.25 2.62
C ILE A 102 -1.72 -12.60 2.59
N VAL A 103 -2.03 -13.11 1.40
CA VAL A 103 -2.68 -14.42 1.25
C VAL A 103 -1.74 -15.54 1.73
N ALA A 104 -0.44 -15.46 1.41
CA ALA A 104 0.54 -16.43 1.89
C ALA A 104 0.70 -16.43 3.42
N ALA A 105 0.62 -15.26 4.05
CA ALA A 105 0.73 -15.08 5.49
C ALA A 105 -0.42 -15.75 6.29
N ASP A 106 -1.52 -16.14 5.63
CA ASP A 106 -2.55 -16.96 6.27
C ASP A 106 -1.99 -18.31 6.78
N ARG A 107 -0.95 -18.85 6.14
CA ARG A 107 -0.33 -20.14 6.51
C ARG A 107 1.07 -20.02 7.10
N ASP A 108 1.59 -18.80 7.28
CA ASP A 108 2.92 -18.53 7.81
C ASP A 108 2.83 -17.45 8.90
N PRO A 109 2.82 -17.84 10.19
CA PRO A 109 2.71 -16.89 11.30
C PRO A 109 3.84 -15.86 11.34
N ALA A 110 5.07 -16.25 10.97
CA ALA A 110 6.21 -15.35 11.03
C ALA A 110 6.14 -14.30 9.91
N LEU A 111 5.71 -14.70 8.71
CA LEU A 111 5.40 -13.76 7.63
C LEU A 111 4.26 -12.82 8.01
N ARG A 112 3.18 -13.34 8.62
CA ARG A 112 2.04 -12.55 9.09
C ARG A 112 2.45 -11.48 10.08
N GLU A 113 3.22 -11.85 11.10
CA GLU A 113 3.69 -10.92 12.12
C GLU A 113 4.59 -9.83 11.50
N GLY A 114 5.46 -10.20 10.56
CA GLY A 114 6.29 -9.24 9.84
C GLY A 114 5.46 -8.26 9.01
N ILE A 115 4.50 -8.76 8.21
CA ILE A 115 3.59 -7.93 7.42
C ILE A 115 2.78 -6.99 8.31
N GLN A 116 2.19 -7.50 9.40
CA GLN A 116 1.42 -6.68 10.35
C GLN A 116 2.26 -5.54 10.91
N ARG A 117 3.47 -5.83 11.41
CA ARG A 117 4.39 -4.79 11.90
C ARG A 117 4.74 -3.75 10.84
N THR A 118 4.97 -4.17 9.59
CA THR A 118 5.24 -3.24 8.49
C THR A 118 4.02 -2.36 8.19
N VAL A 119 2.82 -2.94 8.10
CA VAL A 119 1.58 -2.21 7.81
C VAL A 119 1.27 -1.21 8.93
N GLU A 120 1.42 -1.61 10.19
CA GLU A 120 1.22 -0.75 11.37
C GLU A 120 2.16 0.46 11.36
N ARG A 121 3.43 0.26 11.04
CA ARG A 121 4.44 1.34 11.01
C ARG A 121 4.32 2.26 9.80
N ASN A 122 3.64 1.82 8.75
CA ASN A 122 3.58 2.52 7.47
C ASN A 122 2.16 2.94 7.10
N ARG A 123 1.30 1.99 6.69
CA ARG A 123 -0.01 2.34 6.13
C ARG A 123 -0.98 2.85 7.18
N PHE A 124 -1.01 2.27 8.38
CA PHE A 124 -1.88 2.78 9.45
C PHE A 124 -1.48 4.17 9.93
N VAL A 125 -0.18 4.51 9.85
CA VAL A 125 0.27 5.89 10.09
C VAL A 125 -0.34 6.86 9.07
N VAL A 126 -0.39 6.48 7.79
CA VAL A 126 -1.03 7.31 6.75
C VAL A 126 -2.53 7.46 7.00
N GLU A 127 -3.20 6.36 7.36
CA GLU A 127 -4.63 6.40 7.72
C GLU A 127 -4.88 7.34 8.90
N ASP A 128 -4.11 7.22 9.98
CA ASP A 128 -4.23 8.11 11.14
C ASP A 128 -3.95 9.58 10.80
N MET A 129 -3.01 9.86 9.88
CA MET A 129 -2.80 11.23 9.38
C MET A 129 -4.02 11.78 8.63
N TRP A 130 -4.67 10.98 7.76
CA TRP A 130 -5.90 11.38 7.10
C TRP A 130 -7.03 11.64 8.10
N LEU A 131 -7.17 10.77 9.11
CA LEU A 131 -8.13 10.96 10.19
C LEU A 131 -7.84 12.25 10.96
N GLY A 132 -6.57 12.53 11.28
CA GLY A 132 -6.15 13.78 11.91
C GLY A 132 -6.53 15.01 11.08
N VAL A 133 -6.36 14.97 9.76
CA VAL A 133 -6.82 16.06 8.87
C VAL A 133 -8.33 16.23 8.95
N LEU A 134 -9.12 15.16 8.85
CA LEU A 134 -10.58 15.24 8.90
C LEU A 134 -11.08 15.76 10.26
N VAL A 135 -10.50 15.28 11.36
CA VAL A 135 -10.80 15.74 12.72
C VAL A 135 -10.45 17.20 12.90
N SER A 136 -9.29 17.65 12.39
CA SER A 136 -8.89 19.08 12.43
C SER A 136 -9.86 19.99 11.65
N ARG A 137 -10.61 19.41 10.70
CA ARG A 137 -11.64 20.11 9.91
C ARG A 137 -13.05 20.02 10.53
N GLY A 138 -13.17 19.48 11.75
CA GLY A 138 -14.38 19.51 12.57
C GLY A 138 -15.16 18.19 12.67
N LEU A 139 -14.66 17.09 12.09
CA LEU A 139 -15.34 15.80 12.17
C LEU A 139 -15.06 15.11 13.51
N SER A 140 -16.03 14.30 13.97
CA SER A 140 -15.75 13.30 15.01
C SER A 140 -14.78 12.24 14.47
N ARG A 141 -14.10 11.52 15.37
CA ARG A 141 -13.19 10.43 14.97
C ARG A 141 -13.97 9.33 14.23
N ASP A 142 -15.13 8.94 14.73
CA ASP A 142 -15.97 7.89 14.13
C ASP A 142 -16.42 8.27 12.71
N ASP A 143 -16.85 9.53 12.50
CA ASP A 143 -17.26 10.00 11.17
C ASP A 143 -16.09 10.08 10.19
N ALA A 144 -14.90 10.47 10.67
CA ALA A 144 -13.69 10.47 9.87
C ALA A 144 -13.28 9.04 9.45
N GLU A 145 -13.35 8.08 10.38
CA GLU A 145 -13.07 6.67 10.12
C GLU A 145 -14.02 6.10 9.08
N ASP A 146 -15.31 6.38 9.22
CA ASP A 146 -16.33 5.92 8.30
C ASP A 146 -16.14 6.44 6.86
N ILE A 147 -15.70 7.70 6.69
CA ILE A 147 -15.36 8.25 5.37
C ILE A 147 -14.08 7.59 4.84
N LEU A 148 -13.04 7.45 5.66
CA LEU A 148 -11.79 6.80 5.26
C LEU A 148 -12.05 5.37 4.80
N TRP A 149 -12.79 4.59 5.58
CA TRP A 149 -13.12 3.20 5.28
C TRP A 149 -13.99 3.07 4.04
N LEU A 150 -14.95 3.98 3.82
CA LEU A 150 -15.75 4.02 2.59
C LEU A 150 -14.83 4.16 1.36
N ILE A 151 -13.92 5.12 1.37
CA ILE A 151 -13.01 5.38 0.25
C ILE A 151 -12.05 4.21 0.07
N PHE A 152 -11.31 3.84 1.12
CA PHE A 152 -10.23 2.86 1.02
C PHE A 152 -10.76 1.47 0.67
N ASN A 153 -11.88 1.04 1.24
CA ASN A 153 -12.45 -0.27 0.91
C ASN A 153 -13.06 -0.30 -0.49
N SER A 154 -13.63 0.81 -0.97
CA SER A 154 -14.13 0.90 -2.34
C SER A 154 -12.99 0.78 -3.35
N VAL A 155 -11.91 1.54 -3.16
CA VAL A 155 -10.75 1.52 -4.07
C VAL A 155 -10.01 0.17 -3.98
N ARG A 156 -9.80 -0.38 -2.78
CA ARG A 156 -9.23 -1.72 -2.60
C ARG A 156 -10.08 -2.79 -3.30
N GLY A 157 -11.41 -2.69 -3.20
CA GLY A 157 -12.33 -3.59 -3.90
C GLY A 157 -12.19 -3.51 -5.42
N LEU A 158 -12.02 -2.31 -5.98
CA LEU A 158 -11.73 -2.11 -7.41
C LEU A 158 -10.37 -2.70 -7.80
N ALA A 159 -9.34 -2.49 -6.97
CA ALA A 159 -8.00 -3.05 -7.19
C ALA A 159 -8.00 -4.59 -7.22
N VAL A 160 -8.71 -5.23 -6.28
CA VAL A 160 -8.83 -6.69 -6.28
C VAL A 160 -9.64 -7.15 -7.50
N ARG A 161 -10.73 -6.45 -7.82
CA ARG A 161 -11.59 -6.79 -8.96
C ARG A 161 -10.89 -6.65 -10.32
N SER A 162 -9.93 -5.73 -10.44
CA SER A 162 -9.15 -5.54 -11.67
C SER A 162 -8.34 -6.77 -12.07
N LEU A 163 -8.04 -7.66 -11.11
CA LEU A 163 -7.26 -8.87 -11.36
C LEU A 163 -7.97 -9.85 -12.30
N TRP A 164 -9.30 -9.85 -12.36
CA TRP A 164 -10.08 -10.72 -13.25
C TRP A 164 -11.07 -9.99 -14.16
N GLN A 165 -11.32 -8.69 -13.94
CA GLN A 165 -12.24 -7.90 -14.76
C GLN A 165 -11.55 -6.65 -15.31
N LYS A 166 -11.50 -6.54 -16.65
CA LYS A 166 -10.94 -5.38 -17.35
C LYS A 166 -12.06 -4.51 -17.92
N ASP A 167 -12.63 -3.65 -17.07
CA ASP A 167 -13.71 -2.72 -17.43
C ASP A 167 -13.39 -1.33 -16.87
N LYS A 168 -12.49 -0.63 -17.56
CA LYS A 168 -11.95 0.66 -17.12
C LYS A 168 -13.06 1.69 -16.91
N GLU A 169 -14.03 1.76 -17.83
CA GLU A 169 -15.13 2.72 -17.72
C GLU A 169 -15.98 2.46 -16.49
N ARG A 170 -16.30 1.19 -16.17
CA ARG A 170 -17.07 0.88 -14.97
C ARG A 170 -16.29 1.20 -13.70
N PHE A 171 -14.98 0.95 -13.68
CA PHE A 171 -14.16 1.29 -12.52
C PHE A 171 -14.11 2.79 -12.28
N GLU A 172 -13.94 3.59 -13.33
CA GLU A 172 -14.00 5.05 -13.24
C GLU A 172 -15.37 5.53 -12.75
N ARG A 173 -16.47 4.97 -13.26
CA ARG A 173 -17.82 5.30 -12.78
C ARG A 173 -18.00 5.00 -11.30
N VAL A 174 -17.60 3.81 -10.83
CA VAL A 174 -17.71 3.43 -9.42
C VAL A 174 -16.82 4.32 -8.54
N ARG A 175 -15.60 4.64 -8.98
CA ARG A 175 -14.70 5.55 -8.27
C ARG A 175 -15.30 6.95 -8.11
N ASN A 176 -15.94 7.47 -9.17
CA ASN A 176 -16.65 8.75 -9.12
C ASN A 176 -17.87 8.69 -8.18
N SER A 177 -18.64 7.61 -8.20
CA SER A 177 -19.75 7.44 -7.24
C SER A 177 -19.27 7.37 -5.79
N THR A 178 -18.14 6.69 -5.52
CA THR A 178 -17.52 6.69 -4.18
C THR A 178 -17.15 8.10 -3.74
N LEU A 179 -16.56 8.90 -4.64
CA LEU A 179 -16.18 10.29 -4.38
C LEU A 179 -17.40 11.16 -4.05
N GLU A 180 -18.47 11.05 -4.83
CA GLU A 180 -19.72 11.79 -4.61
C GLU A 180 -20.32 11.46 -3.24
N ILE A 181 -20.47 10.17 -2.91
CA ILE A 181 -21.02 9.71 -1.62
C ILE A 181 -20.16 10.20 -0.46
N ALA A 182 -18.82 10.11 -0.59
CA ALA A 182 -17.91 10.57 0.46
C ALA A 182 -17.96 12.10 0.65
N ARG A 183 -18.08 12.88 -0.43
CA ARG A 183 -18.26 14.34 -0.38
C ARG A 183 -19.58 14.73 0.29
N GLU A 184 -20.67 14.06 -0.08
CA GLU A 184 -21.98 14.28 0.54
C GLU A 184 -21.93 14.00 2.05
N ARG A 185 -21.30 12.89 2.44
CA ARG A 185 -21.12 12.53 3.85
C ARG A 185 -20.27 13.55 4.59
N TYR A 186 -19.15 13.96 4.00
CA TYR A 186 -18.28 15.01 4.55
C TYR A 186 -19.02 16.35 4.74
N ALA A 187 -19.84 16.76 3.77
CA ALA A 187 -20.58 18.02 3.82
C ALA A 187 -21.67 18.04 4.91
N LYS A 188 -22.24 16.88 5.28
CA LYS A 188 -23.25 16.80 6.36
C LYS A 188 -22.68 17.15 7.73
N PHE A 189 -21.40 16.84 7.98
CA PHE A 189 -20.73 17.11 9.26
C PHE A 189 -20.13 18.53 9.37
N LYS A 190 -20.15 19.29 8.27
CA LYS A 190 -19.73 20.70 8.23
C LYS A 190 -20.85 21.69 8.58
N ARG A 191 -22.07 21.20 8.78
CA ARG A 191 -23.26 22.01 9.09
C ARG A 191 -23.49 22.14 10.58
#